data_AF-A0A661R232-F1
#
_entry.id   AF-A0A661R232-F1
#
_cell.length_a   1.000
_cell.length_b   1.000
_cell.length_c   1.000
_cell.angle_alpha   90.00
_cell.angle_beta   90.00
_cell.angle_gamma   90.00
#
_symmetry.space_group_name_H-M   'P 1'
#
loop_
_entity.id
_entity.type
_entity.pdbx_description
1 polymer ?
#
loop_
_entity_poly.entity_id
_entity_poly.type
_entity_poly.pdbx_seq_one_letter_code
_entity_poly.pdbx_strand_id
1 'polypeptide(L)' 'LVGNIIAHLGGAQKRIQMRQTALFYKADQDYGKGVAQGLGLEMKEIERLAEMSQDERIEATKEGTS' A
#
# COMPACT_ATOMS: atom_id res chain seq x y z
N LEU A 1 2.51 -12.34 12.29
CA LEU A 1 1.31 -11.73 11.68
C LEU A 1 1.62 -11.08 10.33
N VAL A 2 2.62 -10.19 10.25
CA VAL A 2 3.03 -9.49 9.01
C VAL A 2 3.26 -10.45 7.82
N GLY A 3 3.92 -11.60 8.04
CA GLY A 3 4.21 -12.57 6.99
C GLY A 3 2.98 -13.13 6.26
N ASN A 4 1.87 -13.35 6.98
CA ASN A 4 0.62 -13.85 6.36
C ASN A 4 -0.03 -12.77 5.49
N ILE A 5 0.04 -11.52 5.93
CA ILE A 5 -0.51 -10.37 5.19
C ILE A 5 0.33 -10.12 3.94
N ILE A 6 1.66 -10.21 4.02
CA ILE A 6 2.53 -10.14 2.85
C ILE A 6 2.19 -11.26 1.86
N ALA A 7 2.03 -12.51 2.33
CA ALA A 7 1.69 -13.63 1.45
C ALA A 7 0.34 -13.45 0.73
N HIS A 8 -0.70 -13.01 1.45
CA HIS A 8 -2.02 -12.77 0.84
C HIS A 8 -2.04 -11.52 -0.05
N LEU A 9 -1.44 -10.42 0.41
CA LEU A 9 -1.43 -9.16 -0.33
C LEU A 9 -0.52 -9.24 -1.56
N GLY A 10 0.56 -10.03 -1.51
CA GLY A 10 1.48 -10.23 -2.64
C GLY A 10 0.83 -10.86 -3.88
N GLY A 11 -0.24 -11.64 -3.71
CA GLY A 11 -1.05 -12.17 -4.82
C GLY A 11 -2.09 -11.18 -5.38
N ALA A 12 -2.32 -10.04 -4.73
CA ALA A 12 -3.29 -9.06 -5.18
C ALA A 12 -2.71 -8.15 -6.28
N GLN A 13 -3.59 -7.46 -7.00
CA GLN A 13 -3.17 -6.49 -8.02
C GLN A 13 -2.32 -5.36 -7.41
N LYS A 14 -1.29 -4.89 -8.11
CA LYS A 14 -0.34 -3.89 -7.58
C LYS A 14 -1.02 -2.67 -6.96
N ARG A 15 -2.08 -2.13 -7.59
CA ARG A 15 -2.86 -1.00 -7.03
C ARG A 15 -3.48 -1.29 -5.66
N ILE A 16 -3.90 -2.53 -5.43
CA ILE A 16 -4.47 -3.00 -4.15
C ILE A 16 -3.36 -3.09 -3.12
N GLN A 17 -2.20 -3.65 -3.49
CA GLN A 17 -1.00 -3.68 -2.66
C GLN A 17 -0.62 -2.27 -2.19
N MET A 18 -0.56 -1.31 -3.12
CA MET A 18 -0.22 0.09 -2.84
C MET A 18 -1.23 0.74 -1.89
N ARG A 19 -2.53 0.65 -2.20
CA ARG A 19 -3.59 1.25 -1.37
C ARG A 19 -3.59 0.72 0.06
N GLN A 20 -3.50 -0.60 0.23
CA GLN A 20 -3.52 -1.24 1.54
C GLN A 20 -2.23 -0.95 2.32
N THR A 21 -1.08 -0.97 1.65
CA THR A 21 0.20 -0.64 2.30
C THR A 21 0.24 0.82 2.77
N ALA A 22 -0.35 1.74 2.00
CA ALA A 22 -0.49 3.14 2.42
C ALA A 22 -1.41 3.31 3.65
N LEU A 23 -2.49 2.51 3.76
CA LEU A 23 -3.34 2.49 4.96
C LEU A 23 -2.59 1.95 6.18
N PHE A 24 -1.84 0.88 6.00
CA PHE A 24 -0.96 0.33 7.04
C PHE A 24 0.06 1.35 7.51
N TYR A 25 0.73 2.04 6.58
CA TYR A 25 1.69 3.09 6.90
C TYR A 25 1.06 4.27 7.64
N LYS A 26 -0.14 4.69 7.22
CA LYS A 26 -0.89 5.77 7.87
C LYS A 26 -1.28 5.42 9.31
N ALA A 27 -1.58 4.14 9.58
CA ALA A 27 -1.93 3.66 10.91
C ALA A 27 -0.68 3.46 11.79
N ASP A 28 0.39 2.89 11.24
CA ASP A 28 1.66 2.63 11.89
C ASP A 28 2.79 2.61 10.84
N GLN A 29 3.73 3.55 10.97
CA GLN A 29 4.78 3.75 9.98
C GLN A 29 5.72 2.55 9.85
N ASP A 30 6.10 1.92 10.95
CA ASP A 30 7.06 0.81 10.93
C ASP A 30 6.41 -0.46 10.39
N TYR A 31 5.13 -0.65 10.71
CA TYR A 31 4.32 -1.72 10.13
C TYR A 31 4.16 -1.54 8.60
N GLY A 32 3.81 -0.33 8.14
CA GLY A 32 3.69 -0.03 6.72
C GLY A 32 5.01 -0.19 5.95
N LYS A 33 6.14 0.26 6.53
CA LYS A 33 7.49 0.05 5.96
C LYS A 33 7.82 -1.43 5.82
N GLY A 34 7.52 -2.24 6.84
CA GLY A 34 7.75 -3.68 6.80
C GLY A 34 6.94 -4.38 5.71
N VAL A 35 5.66 -4.00 5.54
CA VAL A 35 4.82 -4.53 4.46
C VAL A 35 5.32 -4.07 3.09
N ALA A 36 5.68 -2.78 2.93
CA ALA A 36 6.20 -2.24 1.69
C ALA A 36 7.50 -2.93 1.24
N GLN A 37 8.44 -3.15 2.16
CA GLN A 37 9.67 -3.90 1.91
C GLN A 37 9.37 -5.35 1.52
N GLY A 38 8.49 -6.02 2.26
CA GLY A 38 8.10 -7.41 1.96
C GLY A 38 7.42 -7.61 0.60
N LEU A 39 6.78 -6.57 0.08
CA LEU A 39 6.09 -6.56 -1.22
C LEU A 39 6.90 -5.89 -2.35
N GLY A 40 8.10 -5.37 -2.07
CA GLY A 40 8.89 -4.61 -3.04
C GLY A 40 8.14 -3.40 -3.60
N LEU A 41 7.50 -2.62 -2.72
CA LEU A 41 6.82 -1.37 -3.06
C LEU A 41 7.74 -0.17 -2.83
N GLU A 42 7.60 0.87 -3.65
CA GLU A 42 8.40 2.08 -3.50
C GLU A 42 7.88 2.92 -2.33
N MET A 43 8.74 3.16 -1.33
CA MET A 43 8.36 3.88 -0.11
C MET A 43 7.86 5.30 -0.38
N LYS A 44 8.46 6.00 -1.36
CA LYS A 44 8.01 7.36 -1.72
C LYS A 44 6.56 7.40 -2.17
N GLU A 45 6.13 6.38 -2.90
CA GLU A 45 4.76 6.28 -3.38
C GLU A 45 3.80 5.86 -2.26
N ILE A 46 4.25 5.03 -1.30
CA ILE A 46 3.48 4.69 -0.10
C ILE A 46 3.25 5.92 0.79
N GLU A 47 4.30 6.72 1.03
CA GLU A 47 4.22 7.97 1.80
C GLU A 47 3.25 8.95 1.14
N ARG A 48 3.42 9.20 -0.16
CA ARG A 48 2.50 10.06 -0.95
C ARG A 48 1.05 9.61 -0.81
N LEU A 49 0.77 8.31 -0.95
CA LEU A 49 -0.59 7.78 -0.83
C LEU A 49 -1.13 7.86 0.60
N ALA A 50 -0.29 7.71 1.63
CA ALA A 50 -0.70 7.78 3.02
C ALA A 50 -1.15 9.19 3.44
N GLU A 51 -0.49 10.21 2.89
CA GLU A 51 -0.81 11.63 3.12
C GLU A 51 -2.15 12.05 2.50
N MET A 52 -2.60 11.38 1.44
CA MET A 52 -3.89 11.65 0.80
C MET A 52 -5.10 11.42 1.71
N SER A 53 -6.21 12.10 1.39
CA SER A 53 -7.53 11.72 1.87
C SER A 53 -7.91 10.31 1.37
N GLN A 54 -8.96 9.73 1.93
CA GLN A 54 -9.42 8.41 1.50
C GLN A 54 -9.85 8.39 0.03
N ASP A 55 -10.61 9.39 -0.40
CA ASP A 55 -11.14 9.48 -1.76
C ASP A 55 -9.99 9.68 -2.76
N GLU A 56 -9.07 10.61 -2.49
CA GLU A 56 -7.89 10.82 -3.34
C GLU A 56 -7.02 9.57 -3.45
N ARG A 57 -6.83 8.82 -2.35
CA ARG A 57 -6.08 7.56 -2.37
C ARG A 57 -6.78 6.50 -3.21
N ILE A 58 -8.11 6.39 -3.09
CA ILE A 58 -8.91 5.47 -3.90
C ILE A 58 -8.75 5.82 -5.38
N GLU A 59 -8.86 7.10 -5.72
CA GLU A 59 -8.72 7.61 -7.08
C GLU A 59 -7.30 7.39 -7.64
N ALA A 60 -6.26 7.67 -6.86
CA ALA A 60 -4.86 7.46 -7.26
C ALA A 60 -4.50 5.98 -7.46
N THR A 61 -5.32 5.07 -6.93
CA THR A 61 -5.12 3.62 -7.03
C THR A 61 -6.32 2.90 -7.66
N LYS A 62 -7.19 3.64 -8.37
CA LYS A 62 -8.20 3.01 -9.24
C LYS A 62 -7.49 2.44 -10.46
N GLU A 63 -8.16 1.56 -11.20
CA GLU A 63 -7.60 0.98 -12.43
C GLU A 63 -7.02 2.04 -13.35
N GLY A 64 -5.84 1.77 -13.89
CA GLY A 64 -5.31 2.53 -15.02
C GLY A 64 -6.21 2.27 -16.22
N THR A 65 -6.64 3.35 -16.86
CA THR A 65 -6.89 3.38 -18.29
C THR A 65 -5.72 2.63 -18.96
N SER A 66 -6.05 1.54 -19.67
CA SER A 66 -5.11 0.89 -20.60
C SER A 66 -4.63 1.88 -21.65
#